data_AF-A0A1E8CWG2-F1
#
_entry.id   AF-A0A1E8CWG2-F1
#
_cell.length_a   1.000
_cell.length_b   1.000
_cell.length_c   1.000
_cell.angle_alpha   90.00
_cell.angle_beta   90.00
_cell.angle_gamma   90.00
#
_symmetry.space_group_name_H-M   'P 1'
#
loop_
_entity.id
_entity.type
_entity.pdbx_description
1 polymer ?
#
loop_
_entity_poly.entity_id
_entity_poly.type
_entity_poly.pdbx_seq_one_letter_code
_entity_poly.pdbx_strand_id
1 'polypeptide(L)'
;MSDQPPANVTALLSEAMNKTGVLWVDAEGDRPWPVWHVWDDGAAYVVSGPGEQPLPWLPKDVRLVLKSKDTGGRLLTVPARTYVLSPESDMWVRAADLLKASRLNAVDDCFTRWANHCTITAFLPYGSPLEGPGSYDTGSGRDQPARTAATTTSWRPWHWHGRAGRSAAKARRRATHDAKQAAGVESARLEQEQHQQETDRRRAQKAAEKAARRRRG
;
A
#
# COMPACT_ATOMS: atom_id res chain seq x y z
N MET A 1 14.83 -5.85 19.15
CA MET A 1 13.43 -5.39 19.02
C MET A 1 13.41 -3.94 19.44
N SER A 2 13.28 -3.01 18.50
CA SER A 2 13.26 -1.58 18.85
C SER A 2 11.97 -1.27 19.60
N ASP A 3 12.13 -0.92 20.87
CA ASP A 3 11.10 -0.35 21.72
C ASP A 3 10.76 1.03 21.15
N GLN A 4 9.71 1.11 20.34
CA GLN A 4 9.18 2.38 19.88
C GLN A 4 8.26 2.91 20.97
N PRO A 5 8.50 4.13 21.48
CA PRO A 5 7.59 4.73 22.45
C PRO A 5 6.18 4.80 21.87
N PRO A 6 5.12 4.68 22.70
CA PRO A 6 3.76 4.74 22.22
C PRO A 6 3.53 6.06 21.49
N ALA A 7 3.17 5.96 20.21
CA ALA A 7 2.98 7.15 19.38
C ALA A 7 1.81 7.98 19.91
N ASN A 8 2.03 9.28 20.10
CA ASN A 8 0.93 10.22 20.29
C ASN A 8 0.16 10.31 18.96
N VAL A 9 -0.97 9.61 18.91
CA VAL A 9 -1.79 9.46 17.71
C VAL A 9 -2.23 10.79 17.10
N THR A 10 -2.66 11.75 17.93
CA THR A 10 -3.13 13.05 17.45
C THR A 10 -1.97 13.85 16.84
N ALA A 11 -0.81 13.83 17.48
CA ALA A 11 0.40 14.44 16.94
C ALA A 11 0.82 13.76 15.63
N LEU A 12 0.79 12.42 15.58
CA LEU A 12 1.14 11.64 14.40
C LEU A 12 0.18 11.91 13.23
N LEU A 13 -1.12 12.03 13.50
CA LEU A 13 -2.13 12.39 12.50
C LEU A 13 -1.83 13.78 11.92
N SER A 14 -1.68 14.80 12.78
CA SER A 14 -1.40 16.16 12.34
C SER A 14 -0.09 16.23 11.57
N GLU A 15 0.97 15.58 12.05
CA GLU A 15 2.26 15.52 11.37
C GLU A 15 2.15 14.85 9.99
N ALA A 16 1.43 13.72 9.90
CA ALA A 16 1.24 13.00 8.64
C ALA A 16 0.43 13.84 7.62
N MET A 17 -0.64 14.51 8.08
CA MET A 17 -1.48 15.35 7.23
C MET A 17 -0.75 16.59 6.69
N ASN A 18 0.21 17.14 7.47
CA ASN A 18 1.06 18.25 7.03
C ASN A 18 2.19 17.80 6.11
N LYS A 19 2.76 16.60 6.32
CA LYS A 19 3.93 16.13 5.58
C LYS A 19 3.60 15.46 4.25
N THR A 20 2.39 14.91 4.12
CA THR A 20 1.95 14.20 2.92
C THR A 20 0.98 15.06 2.12
N GLY A 21 1.15 15.09 0.80
CA GLY A 21 0.24 15.79 -0.10
C GLY A 21 -0.82 14.90 -0.74
N VAL A 22 -0.91 13.63 -0.34
CA VAL A 22 -1.90 12.67 -0.85
C VAL A 22 -2.48 11.87 0.31
N LEU A 23 -3.80 11.78 0.32
CA LEU A 23 -4.65 11.06 1.25
C LEU A 23 -5.49 10.03 0.48
N TRP A 24 -5.79 8.88 1.08
CA TRP A 24 -6.71 7.91 0.51
C TRP A 24 -8.04 7.98 1.26
N VAL A 25 -9.13 8.24 0.53
CA VAL A 25 -10.50 8.23 1.05
C VAL A 25 -11.12 6.89 0.76
N ASP A 26 -11.38 6.12 1.80
CA ASP A 26 -11.93 4.78 1.76
C ASP A 26 -13.38 4.84 2.24
N ALA A 27 -14.30 4.83 1.26
CA ALA A 27 -15.73 4.71 1.49
C ALA A 27 -16.11 3.22 1.47
N GLU A 28 -16.88 2.78 2.46
CA GLU A 28 -17.29 1.39 2.57
C GLU A 28 -18.02 0.91 1.30
N GLY A 29 -17.62 -0.26 0.79
CA GLY A 29 -18.19 -0.85 -0.42
C GLY A 29 -17.62 -0.34 -1.74
N ASP A 30 -16.63 0.56 -1.73
CA ASP A 30 -15.89 1.00 -2.91
C ASP A 30 -14.37 0.83 -2.71
N ARG A 31 -13.59 1.11 -3.75
CA ARG A 31 -12.13 1.19 -3.66
C ARG A 31 -11.71 2.49 -2.92
N PRO A 32 -10.54 2.51 -2.28
CA PRO A 32 -9.94 3.75 -1.79
C PRO A 32 -9.58 4.71 -2.93
N TRP A 33 -9.96 5.98 -2.77
CA TRP A 33 -9.70 7.06 -3.73
C TRP A 33 -8.52 7.92 -3.29
N PRO A 34 -7.40 7.96 -4.04
CA PRO A 34 -6.30 8.85 -3.75
C PRO A 34 -6.68 10.29 -4.13
N VAL A 35 -6.53 11.21 -3.18
CA VAL A 35 -6.78 12.62 -3.36
C VAL A 35 -5.62 13.46 -2.85
N TRP A 36 -5.27 14.52 -3.57
CA TRP A 36 -4.49 15.60 -2.97
C TRP A 36 -5.40 16.41 -2.04
N HIS A 37 -4.82 16.91 -0.96
CA HIS A 37 -5.54 17.65 0.07
C HIS A 37 -4.70 18.82 0.58
N VAL A 38 -5.36 19.71 1.32
CA VAL A 38 -4.71 20.65 2.24
C VAL A 38 -5.21 20.37 3.64
N TRP A 39 -4.34 20.51 4.64
CA TRP A 39 -4.68 20.31 6.04
C TRP A 39 -4.68 21.64 6.76
N ASP A 40 -5.78 21.96 7.42
CA ASP A 40 -5.90 23.18 8.21
C ASP A 40 -6.93 22.96 9.32
N ASP A 41 -6.57 23.43 10.52
CA ASP A 41 -7.44 23.42 11.71
C ASP A 41 -8.15 22.08 12.00
N GLY A 42 -7.43 20.97 11.86
CA GLY A 42 -7.98 19.64 12.16
C GLY A 42 -8.85 19.03 11.05
N ALA A 43 -8.95 19.69 9.89
CA ALA A 43 -9.71 19.20 8.74
C ALA A 43 -8.83 19.05 7.49
N ALA A 44 -9.12 18.02 6.70
CA ALA A 44 -8.57 17.87 5.35
C ALA A 44 -9.55 18.47 4.35
N TYR A 45 -9.12 19.43 3.55
CA TYR A 45 -9.94 19.98 2.47
C TYR A 45 -9.49 19.40 1.13
N VAL A 46 -10.46 19.02 0.31
CA VAL A 46 -10.25 18.38 -0.98
C VAL A 46 -11.20 19.01 -1.99
N VAL A 47 -10.68 19.40 -3.15
CA VAL A 47 -11.50 19.77 -4.31
C VAL A 47 -11.56 18.60 -5.29
N SER A 48 -12.73 18.37 -5.87
CA SER A 48 -12.97 17.35 -6.89
C SER A 48 -13.97 17.83 -7.94
N GLY A 49 -13.86 17.35 -9.18
CA GLY A 49 -14.75 17.75 -10.28
C GLY A 49 -14.02 17.97 -11.61
N PRO A 50 -14.69 18.51 -12.65
CA PRO A 50 -14.11 18.77 -13.95
C PRO A 50 -12.85 19.66 -13.89
N GLY A 51 -11.75 19.15 -14.44
CA GLY A 51 -10.46 19.83 -14.40
C GLY A 51 -9.74 19.77 -13.05
N GLU A 52 -10.31 19.06 -12.08
CA GLU A 52 -9.67 18.64 -10.84
C GLU A 52 -9.71 17.10 -10.74
N GLN A 53 -9.24 16.55 -9.62
CA GLN A 53 -9.23 15.10 -9.41
C GLN A 53 -10.67 14.54 -9.30
N PRO A 54 -10.90 13.28 -9.73
CA PRO A 54 -12.18 12.63 -9.54
C PRO A 54 -12.35 12.15 -8.10
N LEU A 55 -13.54 12.35 -7.54
CA LEU A 55 -13.98 11.77 -6.27
C LEU A 55 -15.50 11.54 -6.37
N PRO A 56 -16.02 10.35 -6.06
CA PRO A 56 -17.46 10.10 -6.12
C PRO A 56 -18.17 10.83 -4.99
N TRP A 57 -19.51 10.83 -5.02
CA TRP A 57 -20.29 11.18 -3.85
C TRP A 57 -19.98 10.23 -2.71
N LEU A 58 -19.65 10.78 -1.55
CA LEU A 58 -19.21 10.03 -0.39
C LEU A 58 -20.34 9.93 0.64
N PRO A 59 -20.40 8.83 1.40
CA PRO A 59 -21.24 8.75 2.59
C PRO A 59 -20.78 9.76 3.65
N LYS A 60 -21.60 9.95 4.68
CA LYS A 60 -21.29 10.84 5.81
C LYS A 60 -20.02 10.43 6.55
N ASP A 61 -19.75 9.13 6.64
CA ASP A 61 -18.64 8.56 7.38
C ASP A 61 -17.75 7.77 6.41
N VAL A 62 -16.45 8.06 6.44
CA VAL A 62 -15.43 7.42 5.61
C VAL A 62 -14.22 7.08 6.47
N ARG A 63 -13.30 6.29 5.93
CA ARG A 63 -11.97 6.09 6.49
C ARG A 63 -10.95 6.88 5.71
N LEU A 64 -10.04 7.52 6.41
CA LEU A 64 -8.88 8.19 5.84
C LEU A 64 -7.66 7.31 6.05
N VAL A 65 -7.00 6.95 4.96
CA VAL A 65 -5.77 6.17 4.97
C VAL A 65 -4.60 7.08 4.64
N LEU A 66 -3.71 7.26 5.62
CA LEU A 66 -2.52 8.08 5.51
C LEU A 66 -1.31 7.17 5.28
N LYS A 67 -0.38 7.65 4.45
CA LYS A 67 0.91 6.97 4.23
C LYS A 67 2.02 7.65 4.99
N SER A 68 3.04 6.88 5.34
CA SER A 68 4.31 7.43 5.79
C SER A 68 5.00 8.07 4.57
N LYS A 69 5.44 9.32 4.73
CA LYS A 69 6.25 10.02 3.71
C LYS A 69 7.57 9.29 3.44
N ASP A 70 8.20 8.77 4.49
CA ASP A 70 9.55 8.21 4.42
C ASP A 70 9.56 6.80 3.84
N THR A 71 8.63 5.95 4.28
CA THR A 71 8.59 4.53 3.85
C THR A 71 7.64 4.28 2.69
N GLY A 72 6.67 5.19 2.47
CA GLY A 72 5.57 4.95 1.55
C GLY A 72 4.62 3.84 2.02
N GLY A 73 4.76 3.28 3.21
CA GLY A 73 3.80 2.33 3.80
C GLY A 73 2.54 3.02 4.32
N ARG A 74 1.48 2.27 4.62
CA ARG A 74 0.34 2.76 5.39
C ARG A 74 0.82 3.13 6.79
N LEU A 75 0.46 4.32 7.26
CA LEU A 75 0.86 4.85 8.56
C LEU A 75 -0.32 4.87 9.54
N LEU A 76 -1.47 5.38 9.11
CA LEU A 76 -2.67 5.50 9.93
C LEU A 76 -3.91 5.21 9.07
N THR A 77 -4.90 4.60 9.70
CA THR A 77 -6.29 4.59 9.20
C THR A 77 -7.17 5.20 10.28
N VAL A 78 -7.86 6.30 9.98
CA VAL A 78 -8.72 7.00 10.95
C VAL A 78 -10.14 7.18 10.40
N PRO A 79 -11.20 7.06 11.21
CA PRO A 79 -12.54 7.41 10.75
C PRO A 79 -12.66 8.94 10.63
N ALA A 80 -13.43 9.41 9.66
CA ALA A 80 -13.66 10.82 9.43
C ALA A 80 -15.09 11.10 8.96
N ARG A 81 -15.61 12.28 9.33
CA ARG A 81 -16.88 12.78 8.81
C ARG A 81 -16.64 13.62 7.57
N THR A 82 -17.52 13.46 6.59
CA THR A 82 -17.49 14.16 5.32
C THR A 82 -18.50 15.30 5.31
N TYR A 83 -18.06 16.49 4.92
CA TYR A 83 -18.90 17.68 4.78
C TYR A 83 -18.62 18.36 3.45
N VAL A 84 -19.65 18.45 2.62
CA VAL A 84 -19.60 19.27 1.40
C VAL A 84 -19.83 20.72 1.78
N LEU A 85 -18.90 21.59 1.40
CA LEU A 85 -18.96 23.01 1.73
C LEU A 85 -19.75 23.76 0.65
N SER A 86 -20.66 24.65 1.09
CA SER A 86 -21.43 25.52 0.19
C SER A 86 -20.54 26.68 -0.30
N PRO A 87 -20.51 27.02 -1.60
CA PRO A 87 -19.73 28.13 -2.13
C PRO A 87 -19.96 29.49 -1.43
N GLU A 88 -21.14 29.69 -0.84
CA GLU A 88 -21.53 30.91 -0.14
C GLU A 88 -21.03 30.96 1.32
N SER A 89 -20.41 29.89 1.81
CA SER A 89 -19.94 29.81 3.20
C SER A 89 -18.52 30.30 3.37
N ASP A 90 -18.23 30.99 4.48
CA ASP A 90 -16.87 31.43 4.84
C ASP A 90 -15.87 30.27 4.89
N MET A 91 -16.33 29.10 5.33
CA MET A 91 -15.52 27.89 5.37
C MET A 91 -15.10 27.44 3.96
N TRP A 92 -16.00 27.56 2.97
CA TRP A 92 -15.66 27.27 1.59
C TRP A 92 -14.63 28.25 1.04
N VAL A 93 -14.77 29.56 1.33
CA VAL A 93 -13.82 30.59 0.91
C VAL A 93 -12.42 30.30 1.47
N ARG A 94 -12.32 30.05 2.79
CA ARG A 94 -11.06 29.67 3.44
C ARG A 94 -10.43 28.42 2.82
N ALA A 95 -11.23 27.37 2.63
CA ALA A 95 -10.76 26.13 2.04
C ALA A 95 -10.27 26.34 0.59
N ALA A 96 -11.02 27.10 -0.22
CA ALA A 96 -10.66 27.43 -1.59
C ALA A 96 -9.35 28.24 -1.66
N ASP A 97 -9.13 29.21 -0.77
CA ASP A 97 -7.87 29.96 -0.71
C ASP A 97 -6.67 29.03 -0.45
N LEU A 98 -6.79 28.15 0.55
CA LEU A 98 -5.74 27.20 0.90
C LEU A 98 -5.46 26.19 -0.23
N LEU A 99 -6.53 25.68 -0.84
CA LEU A 99 -6.45 24.76 -1.98
C LEU A 99 -5.80 25.43 -3.20
N LYS A 100 -6.16 26.69 -3.49
CA LYS A 100 -5.58 27.45 -4.61
C LYS A 100 -4.09 27.68 -4.38
N ALA A 101 -3.70 28.10 -3.17
CA ALA A 101 -2.30 28.33 -2.81
C ALA A 101 -1.44 27.06 -2.93
N SER A 102 -2.01 25.89 -2.65
CA SER A 102 -1.29 24.60 -2.69
C SER A 102 -1.24 23.96 -4.09
N ARG A 103 -2.01 24.47 -5.06
CA ARG A 103 -2.12 23.87 -6.39
C ARG A 103 -0.89 24.21 -7.24
N LEU A 104 -0.14 23.18 -7.66
CA LEU A 104 1.13 23.29 -8.42
C LEU A 104 1.03 24.12 -9.71
N ASN A 105 -0.16 24.19 -10.33
CA ASN A 105 -0.41 24.94 -11.57
C ASN A 105 -1.70 25.78 -11.47
N ALA A 106 -1.90 26.49 -10.35
CA ALA A 106 -3.09 27.31 -10.16
C ALA A 106 -3.34 28.23 -11.37
N VAL A 107 -4.59 28.27 -11.83
CA VAL A 107 -5.07 29.15 -12.90
C VAL A 107 -5.94 30.25 -12.27
N ASP A 108 -6.03 31.40 -12.93
CA ASP A 108 -6.72 32.57 -12.35
C ASP A 108 -8.19 32.30 -12.01
N ASP A 109 -8.84 31.39 -12.77
CA ASP A 109 -10.26 31.08 -12.66
C ASP A 109 -10.64 30.07 -11.57
N CYS A 110 -9.68 29.54 -10.78
CA CYS A 110 -9.92 28.43 -9.85
C CYS A 110 -11.17 28.64 -8.97
N PHE A 111 -11.33 29.83 -8.38
CA PHE A 111 -12.47 30.13 -7.51
C PHE A 111 -13.82 29.98 -8.23
N THR A 112 -14.01 30.71 -9.32
CA THR A 112 -15.25 30.70 -10.11
C THR A 112 -15.53 29.29 -10.64
N ARG A 113 -14.51 28.61 -11.17
CA ARG A 113 -14.64 27.25 -11.70
C ARG A 113 -15.01 26.26 -10.61
N TRP A 114 -14.40 26.37 -9.42
CA TRP A 114 -14.71 25.47 -8.32
C TRP A 114 -16.11 25.68 -7.76
N ALA A 115 -16.57 26.93 -7.65
CA ALA A 115 -17.92 27.23 -7.20
C ALA A 115 -18.99 26.68 -8.16
N ASN A 116 -18.75 26.74 -9.47
CA ASN A 116 -19.75 26.37 -10.48
C ASN A 116 -19.75 24.90 -10.88
N HIS A 117 -18.59 24.23 -10.81
CA HIS A 117 -18.40 22.92 -11.42
C HIS A 117 -17.74 21.88 -10.51
N CYS A 118 -17.16 22.28 -9.37
CA CYS A 118 -16.46 21.36 -8.48
C CYS A 118 -17.15 21.27 -7.11
N THR A 119 -16.65 20.35 -6.29
CA THR A 119 -17.08 20.16 -4.93
C THR A 119 -15.87 20.26 -4.02
N ILE A 120 -15.93 21.17 -3.04
CA ILE A 120 -14.97 21.24 -1.94
C ILE A 120 -15.56 20.45 -0.77
N THR A 121 -14.83 19.44 -0.34
CA THR A 121 -15.21 18.53 0.74
C THR A 121 -14.22 18.67 1.89
N ALA A 122 -14.73 18.87 3.09
CA ALA A 122 -13.98 18.79 4.33
C ALA A 122 -14.11 17.39 4.95
N PHE A 123 -12.98 16.82 5.34
CA PHE A 123 -12.93 15.59 6.12
C PHE A 123 -12.44 15.92 7.53
N LEU A 124 -13.26 15.60 8.52
CA LEU A 124 -12.96 15.81 9.93
C LEU A 124 -12.69 14.46 10.59
N PRO A 125 -11.41 14.08 10.82
CA PRO A 125 -11.06 12.87 11.55
C PRO A 125 -11.64 12.90 12.96
N TYR A 126 -12.07 11.74 13.46
CA TYR A 126 -12.59 11.61 14.82
C TYR A 126 -12.18 10.28 15.46
N GLY A 127 -12.42 10.16 16.77
CA GLY A 127 -12.22 8.91 17.49
C GLY A 127 -10.77 8.41 17.51
N SER A 128 -10.62 7.11 17.79
CA SER A 128 -9.33 6.42 17.77
C SER A 128 -9.04 5.86 16.36
N PRO A 129 -7.77 5.78 15.94
CA PRO A 129 -7.39 5.13 14.70
C PRO A 129 -7.82 3.67 14.69
N LEU A 130 -8.25 3.22 13.52
CA LEU A 130 -8.53 1.82 13.23
C LEU A 130 -7.24 1.04 13.00
N GLU A 131 -6.21 1.70 12.45
CA GLU A 131 -4.88 1.13 12.28
C GLU A 131 -3.79 2.17 12.58
N GLY A 132 -2.66 1.69 13.08
CA GLY A 132 -1.47 2.49 13.35
C GLY A 132 -0.25 1.64 13.69
N PRO A 133 0.90 2.26 13.99
CA PRO A 133 2.12 1.55 14.35
C PRO A 133 1.89 0.52 15.47
N GLY A 134 2.21 -0.75 15.19
CA GLY A 134 2.01 -1.87 16.12
C GLY A 134 0.64 -2.54 16.05
N SER A 135 -0.31 -2.01 15.27
CA SER A 135 -1.67 -2.54 15.12
C SER A 135 -2.17 -2.33 13.68
N TYR A 136 -1.50 -2.97 12.72
CA TYR A 136 -1.92 -2.99 11.32
C TYR A 136 -2.69 -4.26 10.99
N ASP A 137 -3.62 -4.19 10.05
CA ASP A 137 -4.22 -5.39 9.46
C ASP A 137 -3.15 -6.26 8.76
N THR A 138 -3.29 -7.58 8.88
CA THR A 138 -2.37 -8.58 8.29
C THR A 138 -2.81 -9.05 6.90
N GLY A 139 -3.97 -8.60 6.42
CA GLY A 139 -4.43 -8.85 5.06
C GLY A 139 -3.47 -8.32 4.00
N SER A 140 -3.43 -8.98 2.83
CA SER A 140 -2.49 -8.63 1.75
C SER A 140 -2.60 -7.19 1.25
N GLY A 141 -3.77 -6.53 1.42
CA GLY A 141 -4.07 -5.19 0.90
C GLY A 141 -3.90 -5.04 -0.62
N ARG A 142 -3.71 -6.15 -1.35
CA ARG A 142 -3.47 -6.16 -2.79
C ARG A 142 -4.83 -6.17 -3.48
N ASP A 143 -5.02 -5.17 -4.33
CA ASP A 143 -6.22 -5.06 -5.16
C ASP A 143 -5.83 -4.92 -6.64
N GLN A 144 -6.76 -5.23 -7.54
CA GLN A 144 -6.59 -4.98 -8.96
C GLN A 144 -6.61 -3.46 -9.21
N PRO A 145 -5.65 -2.90 -9.96
CA PRO A 145 -5.69 -1.48 -10.29
C PRO A 145 -7.02 -1.12 -10.96
N ALA A 146 -7.63 -0.02 -10.52
CA ALA A 146 -8.84 0.48 -11.15
C ALA A 146 -8.63 0.69 -12.64
N ARG A 147 -9.62 0.31 -13.46
CA ARG A 147 -9.59 0.61 -14.89
C ARG A 147 -9.65 2.13 -15.07
N THR A 148 -8.72 2.67 -15.84
CA THR A 148 -8.69 4.10 -16.17
C THR A 148 -8.73 4.26 -17.69
N ALA A 149 -9.30 5.37 -18.16
CA ALA A 149 -9.20 5.76 -19.56
C ALA A 149 -7.79 6.26 -19.95
N ALA A 150 -6.86 6.30 -18.98
CA ALA A 150 -5.49 6.76 -19.20
C ALA A 150 -4.70 5.69 -19.97
N THR A 151 -4.72 5.81 -21.29
CA THR A 151 -3.86 5.03 -22.18
C THR A 151 -2.52 5.74 -22.32
N THR A 152 -1.44 5.16 -21.77
CA THR A 152 -0.07 5.55 -22.14
C THR A 152 0.32 4.87 -23.45
N THR A 153 -0.41 5.20 -24.52
CA THR A 153 -0.10 4.74 -25.89
C THR A 153 0.36 5.94 -26.72
N SER A 154 1.21 6.79 -26.16
CA SER A 154 1.98 7.72 -26.97
C SER A 154 3.35 7.11 -27.29
N TRP A 155 3.88 7.51 -28.45
CA TRP A 155 5.17 7.11 -28.99
C TRP A 155 6.25 7.14 -27.90
N ARG A 156 6.87 5.99 -27.65
CA ARG A 156 7.98 5.87 -26.70
C ARG A 156 9.12 6.74 -27.22
N PRO A 157 9.59 7.75 -26.48
CA PRO A 157 10.74 8.56 -26.90
C PRO A 157 11.91 7.63 -27.18
N TRP A 158 12.46 7.74 -28.39
CA TRP A 158 13.66 7.00 -28.75
C TRP A 158 14.82 7.52 -27.89
N HIS A 159 15.55 6.61 -27.26
CA HIS A 159 16.67 6.94 -26.39
C HIS A 159 17.87 6.11 -26.86
N TRP A 160 18.93 6.80 -27.27
CA TRP A 160 20.20 6.19 -27.64
C TRP A 160 20.75 5.43 -26.42
N HIS A 161 21.07 4.15 -26.62
CA HIS A 161 21.45 3.13 -25.62
C HIS A 161 20.36 2.41 -24.84
N GLY A 162 19.08 2.76 -25.00
CA GLY A 162 17.99 1.98 -24.41
C GLY A 162 17.97 2.00 -22.88
N ARG A 163 16.78 1.96 -22.28
CA ARG A 163 16.64 1.70 -20.86
C ARG A 163 16.87 0.21 -20.72
N ALA A 164 18.07 -0.21 -20.32
CA ALA A 164 18.33 -1.61 -19.98
C ALA A 164 17.20 -2.08 -19.06
N GLY A 165 16.34 -2.95 -19.60
CA GLY A 165 15.04 -3.22 -19.01
C GLY A 165 15.23 -3.71 -17.58
N ARG A 166 14.57 -3.05 -16.61
CA ARG A 166 14.42 -3.55 -15.23
C ARG A 166 13.95 -5.02 -15.21
N SER A 167 13.36 -5.49 -16.31
CA SER A 167 13.02 -6.89 -16.60
C SER A 167 14.22 -7.85 -16.65
N ALA A 168 15.38 -7.46 -17.19
CA ALA A 168 16.54 -8.35 -17.31
C ALA A 168 17.19 -8.63 -15.94
N ALA A 169 17.30 -7.60 -15.09
CA ALA A 169 17.78 -7.77 -13.72
C ALA A 169 16.81 -8.62 -12.86
N LYS A 170 15.49 -8.44 -13.06
CA LYS A 170 14.45 -9.24 -12.40
C LYS A 170 14.46 -10.70 -12.88
N ALA A 171 14.63 -10.93 -14.18
CA ALA A 171 14.73 -12.27 -14.76
C ALA A 171 15.96 -13.02 -14.25
N ARG A 172 17.12 -12.36 -14.16
CA ARG A 172 18.34 -12.94 -13.58
C ARG A 172 18.15 -13.33 -12.12
N ARG A 173 17.53 -12.47 -11.30
CA ARG A 173 17.23 -12.77 -9.89
C ARG A 173 16.27 -13.96 -9.73
N ARG A 174 15.27 -14.08 -10.62
CA ARG A 174 14.34 -15.21 -10.62
C ARG A 174 15.03 -16.51 -10.99
N ALA A 175 15.83 -16.51 -12.06
CA ALA A 175 16.61 -17.68 -12.47
C ALA A 175 17.56 -18.17 -11.36
N THR A 176 18.21 -17.26 -10.63
CA THR A 176 19.06 -17.63 -9.49
C THR A 176 18.29 -18.20 -8.31
N HIS A 177 17.04 -17.76 -8.10
CA HIS A 177 16.19 -18.30 -7.04
C HIS A 177 15.68 -19.70 -7.41
N ASP A 178 15.21 -19.88 -8.65
CA ASP A 178 14.71 -21.16 -9.15
C ASP A 178 15.83 -22.22 -9.18
N ALA A 179 17.06 -21.84 -9.57
CA ALA A 179 18.23 -22.71 -9.52
C ALA A 179 18.61 -23.13 -8.09
N LYS A 180 18.51 -22.21 -7.11
CA LYS A 180 18.75 -22.54 -5.69
C LYS A 180 17.69 -23.49 -5.12
N GLN A 181 16.43 -23.32 -5.52
CA GLN A 181 15.37 -24.25 -5.12
C GLN A 181 15.57 -25.64 -5.73
N ALA A 182 15.90 -25.74 -7.01
CA ALA A 182 16.17 -27.02 -7.67
C ALA A 182 17.34 -27.76 -6.99
N ALA A 183 18.44 -27.07 -6.69
CA ALA A 183 19.57 -27.64 -5.97
C ALA A 183 19.19 -28.13 -4.56
N GLY A 184 18.35 -27.38 -3.84
CA GLY A 184 17.86 -27.78 -2.51
C GLY A 184 16.98 -29.04 -2.55
N VAL A 185 16.13 -29.18 -3.57
CA VAL A 185 15.30 -30.39 -3.78
C VAL A 185 16.17 -31.61 -4.10
N GLU A 186 17.21 -31.42 -4.91
CA GLU A 186 18.13 -32.50 -5.28
C GLU A 186 19.00 -32.95 -4.09
N SER A 187 19.50 -32.01 -3.28
CA SER A 187 20.20 -32.34 -2.03
C SER A 187 19.31 -33.10 -1.04
N ALA A 188 18.06 -32.66 -0.84
CA ALA A 188 17.12 -33.35 0.04
C ALA A 188 16.80 -34.78 -0.44
N ARG A 189 16.72 -34.99 -1.76
CA ARG A 189 16.51 -36.32 -2.35
C ARG A 189 17.71 -37.24 -2.13
N LEU A 190 18.93 -36.73 -2.32
CA LEU A 190 20.16 -37.49 -2.06
C LEU A 190 20.29 -37.87 -0.58
N GLU A 191 19.93 -36.98 0.34
CA GLU A 191 19.90 -37.27 1.77
C GLU A 191 18.86 -38.35 2.11
N GLN A 192 17.68 -38.33 1.49
CA GLN A 192 16.67 -39.38 1.67
C GLN A 192 17.14 -40.73 1.13
N GLU A 193 17.78 -40.77 -0.04
CA GLU A 193 18.31 -42.00 -0.64
C GLU A 193 19.45 -42.59 0.22
N GLN A 194 20.33 -41.75 0.77
CA GLN A 194 21.38 -42.18 1.69
C GLN A 194 20.81 -42.73 3.00
N HIS A 195 19.82 -42.05 3.58
CA HIS A 195 19.15 -42.53 4.79
C HIS A 195 18.48 -43.89 4.54
N GLN A 196 17.81 -44.06 3.40
CA GLN A 196 17.18 -45.32 3.03
C GLN A 196 18.22 -46.45 2.89
N GLN A 197 19.33 -46.21 2.18
CA GLN A 197 20.42 -47.18 2.05
C GLN A 197 21.03 -47.57 3.41
N GLU A 198 21.21 -46.62 4.32
CA GLU A 198 21.72 -46.92 5.66
C GLU A 198 20.73 -47.76 6.47
N THR A 199 19.43 -47.46 6.39
CA THR A 199 18.39 -48.24 7.07
C THR A 199 18.32 -49.68 6.55
N ASP A 200 18.44 -49.88 5.24
CA ASP A 200 18.43 -51.20 4.62
C ASP A 200 19.68 -52.01 5.00
N ARG A 201 20.85 -51.35 5.04
CA ARG A 201 22.10 -51.96 5.51
C ARG A 201 22.01 -52.41 6.98
N ARG A 202 21.45 -51.57 7.85
CA ARG A 202 21.23 -51.92 9.27
C ARG A 202 20.23 -53.07 9.43
N ARG A 203 19.17 -53.12 8.61
CA ARG A 203 18.22 -54.25 8.59
C ARG A 203 18.89 -55.56 8.14
N ALA A 204 19.70 -55.52 7.09
CA ALA A 204 20.44 -56.67 6.59
C ALA A 204 21.44 -57.22 7.64
N GLN A 205 22.16 -56.34 8.34
CA GLN A 205 23.06 -56.73 9.42
C GLN A 205 22.31 -57.42 10.58
N LYS A 206 21.19 -56.85 11.03
CA LYS A 206 20.35 -57.47 12.07
C LYS A 206 19.78 -58.84 11.65
N ALA A 207 19.39 -58.98 10.38
CA ALA A 207 18.90 -60.25 9.84
C ALA A 207 20.00 -61.33 9.82
N ALA A 208 21.22 -60.96 9.41
CA ALA A 208 22.38 -61.86 9.42
C ALA A 208 22.77 -62.30 10.84
N GLU A 209 22.75 -61.37 11.80
CA GLU A 209 23.02 -61.67 13.21
C GLU A 209 21.96 -62.61 13.82
N LYS A 210 20.67 -62.38 13.51
CA LYS A 210 19.56 -63.26 13.94
C LYS A 210 19.67 -64.66 13.32
N ALA A 211 20.08 -64.77 12.06
CA ALA A 211 20.33 -66.06 11.39
C ALA A 211 21.52 -66.81 11.99
N ALA A 212 22.61 -66.09 12.32
CA ALA A 212 23.78 -66.68 12.98
C ALA A 212 23.48 -67.18 14.40
N ARG A 213 22.57 -66.51 15.12
CA ARG A 213 22.12 -66.93 16.46
C ARG A 213 21.21 -68.17 16.41
N ARG A 214 20.43 -68.35 15.33
CA ARG A 214 19.59 -69.54 15.09
C ARG A 214 20.36 -70.80 14.69
N ARG A 215 21.61 -70.67 14.21
CA ARG A 215 22.45 -71.83 13.84
C ARG A 215 23.32 -72.36 14.98
N ARG A 216 23.33 -71.70 16.15
CA ARG A 216 24.18 -72.03 17.31
C ARG A 216 23.39 -72.49 18.56
N GLY A 217 22.08 -72.69 18.43
CA GLY A 217 21.22 -73.31 19.45
C GLY A 217 20.48 -74.46 18.80
#